data_AF-A0A5N5THI2-F1
#
_entry.id   AF-A0A5N5THI2-F1
#
_cell.length_a   1.000
_cell.length_b   1.000
_cell.length_c   1.000
_cell.angle_alpha   90.00
_cell.angle_beta   90.00
_cell.angle_gamma   90.00
#
_symmetry.space_group_name_H-M   'P 1'
#
loop_
_entity.id
_entity.type
_entity.pdbx_description
1 polymer ?
#
loop_
_entity_poly.entity_id
_entity_poly.type
_entity_poly.pdbx_seq_one_letter_code
_entity_poly.pdbx_strand_id
1 'polypeptide(L)'
;MEELLEQLYKESSSIKHAFIKESSLKAKEILESQANLMKCPPYDLRATCMKPLQEALETKNSRMVTLAISGFHKLLRDNQFYSDYEEPDESKWLPSQLLAVLQTLPTYSEDIQVELLK
;
A
#
# COMPACT_ATOMS: atom_id res chain seq x y z
N MET A 1 7.63 -4.70 -4.22
CA MET A 1 6.64 -4.44 -3.14
C MET A 1 6.48 -5.65 -2.17
N GLU A 2 6.63 -6.86 -2.70
CA GLU A 2 6.53 -8.18 -2.08
C GLU A 2 7.38 -8.33 -0.82
N GLU A 3 8.67 -7.97 -0.87
CA GLU A 3 9.56 -8.06 0.29
C GLU A 3 9.11 -7.13 1.44
N LEU A 4 8.61 -5.94 1.11
CA LEU A 4 8.10 -5.00 2.10
C LEU A 4 6.83 -5.53 2.77
N LEU A 5 5.92 -6.11 2.00
CA LEU A 5 4.73 -6.78 2.52
C LEU A 5 5.08 -7.98 3.39
N GLU A 6 6.11 -8.75 3.04
CA GLU A 6 6.64 -9.84 3.87
C GLU A 6 7.20 -9.32 5.20
N GLN A 7 7.93 -8.20 5.18
CA GLN A 7 8.41 -7.56 6.41
C GLN A 7 7.26 -7.06 7.27
N LEU A 8 6.23 -6.45 6.67
CA LEU A 8 5.05 -5.96 7.36
C LEU A 8 4.22 -7.11 7.96
N TYR A 9 4.08 -8.23 7.24
CA TYR A 9 3.45 -9.45 7.73
C TYR A 9 4.17 -10.00 8.98
N LYS A 10 5.50 -10.06 8.95
CA LYS A 10 6.33 -10.52 10.08
C LYS A 10 6.22 -9.61 11.29
N GLU A 11 6.21 -8.30 11.07
CA GLU A 11 6.08 -7.29 12.12
C GLU A 11 4.67 -7.30 12.77
N SER A 12 3.65 -7.70 12.00
CA SER A 12 2.24 -7.81 12.43
C SER A 12 1.92 -9.08 13.23
N SER A 13 2.85 -9.57 14.04
CA SER A 13 2.72 -10.84 14.79
C SER A 13 1.69 -10.78 15.93
N SER A 14 1.37 -9.59 16.44
CA SER A 14 0.43 -9.40 17.54
C SER A 14 -1.02 -9.51 17.08
N ILE A 15 -1.90 -10.08 17.91
CA ILE A 15 -3.35 -10.20 17.63
C ILE A 15 -3.99 -8.84 17.32
N LYS A 16 -3.52 -7.75 17.96
CA LYS A 16 -3.98 -6.37 17.67
C LYS A 16 -3.69 -5.90 16.23
N HIS A 17 -2.84 -6.62 15.49
CA HIS A 17 -2.44 -6.31 14.12
C HIS A 17 -2.83 -7.46 13.15
N ALA A 18 -3.75 -8.34 13.57
CA ALA A 18 -4.17 -9.48 12.76
C ALA A 18 -4.72 -9.07 11.38
N PHE A 19 -5.44 -7.94 11.31
CA PHE A 19 -5.95 -7.39 10.04
C PHE A 19 -4.82 -6.97 9.10
N ILE A 20 -3.77 -6.33 9.62
CA ILE A 20 -2.57 -5.93 8.86
C ILE A 20 -1.84 -7.17 8.34
N LYS A 21 -1.75 -8.19 9.18
CA LYS A 21 -1.14 -9.47 8.81
C LYS A 21 -1.90 -10.13 7.66
N GLU A 22 -3.23 -10.19 7.74
CA GLU A 22 -4.08 -10.75 6.69
C GLU A 22 -4.00 -9.95 5.38
N SER A 23 -4.14 -8.63 5.45
CA SER A 23 -4.08 -7.76 4.29
C SER A 23 -2.70 -7.78 3.61
N SER A 24 -1.62 -7.84 4.40
CA SER A 24 -0.24 -7.97 3.89
C SER A 24 -0.02 -9.30 3.18
N LEU A 25 -0.51 -10.40 3.76
CA LEU A 25 -0.40 -11.73 3.15
C LEU A 25 -1.15 -11.78 1.82
N LYS A 26 -2.40 -11.32 1.80
CA LYS A 26 -3.23 -11.27 0.59
C LYS A 26 -2.57 -10.45 -0.52
N ALA A 27 -2.06 -9.26 -0.19
CA ALA A 27 -1.39 -8.41 -1.15
C ALA A 27 -0.12 -9.09 -1.72
N LYS A 28 0.65 -9.76 -0.86
CA LYS A 28 1.85 -10.49 -1.25
C LYS A 28 1.52 -11.66 -2.20
N GLU A 29 0.52 -12.48 -1.87
CA GLU A 29 0.12 -13.64 -2.69
C GLU A 29 -0.34 -13.21 -4.09
N ILE A 30 -1.01 -12.06 -4.20
CA ILE A 30 -1.42 -11.50 -5.49
C ILE A 30 -0.20 -11.13 -6.33
N LEU A 31 0.80 -10.51 -5.72
CA LEU A 31 2.02 -10.08 -6.42
C LEU A 31 2.94 -11.24 -6.79
N GLU A 32 3.00 -12.30 -5.98
CA GLU A 32 3.80 -13.50 -6.28
C GLU A 32 3.17 -14.37 -7.38
N SER A 33 1.85 -14.26 -7.57
CA SER A 33 1.14 -15.02 -8.60
C SER A 33 1.20 -14.32 -9.96
N GLN A 34 2.04 -14.84 -10.86
CA GLN A 34 2.12 -14.36 -12.24
C GLN A 34 0.75 -14.40 -12.96
N ALA A 35 -0.10 -15.38 -12.64
CA ALA A 35 -1.45 -15.45 -13.20
C ALA A 35 -2.35 -14.31 -12.72
N ASN A 36 -2.17 -13.84 -11.49
CA ASN A 36 -2.91 -12.69 -10.95
C ASN A 36 -2.38 -11.38 -11.53
N LEU A 37 -1.06 -11.22 -11.67
CA LEU A 37 -0.47 -10.05 -12.31
C LEU A 37 -0.97 -9.82 -13.74
N MET A 38 -1.22 -10.89 -14.50
CA MET A 38 -1.74 -10.80 -15.87
C MET A 38 -3.24 -10.51 -15.95
N LYS A 39 -3.99 -10.80 -14.89
CA LYS A 39 -5.47 -10.68 -14.85
C LYS A 39 -5.95 -9.45 -14.10
N CYS A 40 -5.17 -8.99 -13.13
CA CYS A 40 -5.51 -7.86 -12.29
C CYS A 40 -5.03 -6.57 -12.95
N PRO A 41 -5.93 -5.61 -13.22
CA PRO A 41 -5.51 -4.33 -13.72
C PRO A 41 -4.68 -3.59 -12.65
N PRO A 42 -3.80 -2.64 -13.05
CA PRO A 42 -2.91 -1.95 -12.12
C PRO A 42 -3.64 -1.24 -10.96
N TYR A 43 -4.87 -0.73 -11.16
CA TYR A 43 -5.65 -0.08 -10.10
C TYR A 43 -6.07 -1.04 -8.97
N ASP A 44 -6.38 -2.29 -9.30
CA ASP A 44 -6.75 -3.30 -8.30
C ASP A 44 -5.52 -3.78 -7.52
N LEU A 45 -4.38 -3.94 -8.21
CA LEU A 45 -3.10 -4.25 -7.58
C LEU A 45 -2.71 -3.16 -6.58
N ARG A 46 -2.83 -1.89 -6.98
CA ARG A 46 -2.56 -0.74 -6.12
C ARG A 46 -3.49 -0.71 -4.91
N ALA A 47 -4.80 -0.82 -5.11
CA ALA A 47 -5.75 -0.80 -4.00
C ALA A 47 -5.46 -1.92 -2.97
N THR A 48 -5.15 -3.12 -3.47
CA THR A 48 -4.77 -4.27 -2.64
C THR A 48 -3.48 -4.00 -1.86
N CYS A 49 -2.47 -3.41 -2.50
CA CYS A 49 -1.19 -3.08 -1.87
C CYS A 49 -1.28 -1.88 -0.91
N MET A 50 -2.13 -0.89 -1.19
CA MET A 50 -2.32 0.30 -0.35
C MET A 50 -3.02 -0.02 0.97
N LYS A 51 -3.90 -1.04 0.99
CA LYS A 51 -4.67 -1.42 2.18
C LYS A 51 -3.80 -1.73 3.40
N PRO A 52 -2.83 -2.68 3.36
CA PRO A 52 -1.95 -2.95 4.50
C PRO A 52 -1.07 -1.74 4.88
N LEU A 53 -0.70 -0.89 3.93
CA LEU A 53 0.10 0.31 4.21
C LEU A 53 -0.70 1.35 5.00
N GLN A 54 -1.95 1.64 4.60
CA GLN A 54 -2.83 2.54 5.34
C GLN A 54 -3.05 2.06 6.77
N GLU A 55 -3.33 0.77 6.92
CA GLU A 55 -3.53 0.13 8.21
C GLU A 55 -2.27 0.20 9.10
N ALA A 56 -1.08 0.13 8.50
CA ALA A 56 0.19 0.25 9.21
C ALA A 56 0.49 1.69 9.66
N LEU A 57 0.07 2.72 8.90
CA LEU A 57 0.17 4.14 9.30
C LEU A 57 -0.66 4.48 10.54
N GLU A 58 -1.78 3.80 10.74
CA GLU A 58 -2.67 3.99 11.89
C GLU A 58 -2.10 3.36 13.17
N THR A 59 -1.02 2.59 13.07
CA THR A 59 -0.39 1.97 14.24
C THR A 59 0.51 2.94 14.99
N LYS A 60 0.76 2.64 16.27
CA LYS A 60 1.81 3.31 17.07
C LYS A 60 3.19 2.63 16.92
N ASN A 61 3.34 1.66 16.01
CA ASN A 61 4.60 0.96 15.81
C ASN A 61 5.42 1.70 14.76
N SER A 62 6.49 2.39 15.21
CA SER A 62 7.36 3.18 14.33
C SER A 62 7.91 2.38 13.16
N ARG A 63 8.25 1.10 13.35
CA ARG A 63 8.77 0.25 12.28
C ARG A 63 7.72 -0.04 11.22
N MET A 64 6.47 -0.33 11.62
CA MET A 64 5.37 -0.56 10.68
C MET A 64 5.03 0.72 9.91
N VAL A 65 5.03 1.87 10.59
CA VAL A 65 4.83 3.18 9.96
C VAL A 65 5.93 3.47 8.93
N THR A 66 7.20 3.25 9.25
CA THR A 66 8.31 3.43 8.29
C THR A 66 8.19 2.51 7.07
N LEU A 67 7.81 1.24 7.29
CA LEU A 67 7.53 0.31 6.19
C LEU A 67 6.36 0.81 5.33
N ALA A 68 5.29 1.32 5.95
CA ALA A 68 4.13 1.85 5.24
C ALA A 68 4.51 3.00 4.30
N ILE A 69 5.23 4.00 4.82
CA ILE A 69 5.72 5.16 4.06
C ILE A 69 6.59 4.70 2.89
N SER A 70 7.54 3.80 3.15
CA SER A 70 8.39 3.24 2.09
C SER A 70 7.56 2.52 1.02
N GLY A 71 6.49 1.83 1.41
CA GLY A 71 5.56 1.16 0.51
C GLY A 71 4.81 2.14 -0.39
N PHE A 72 4.34 3.28 0.15
CA PHE A 72 3.70 4.31 -0.66
C PHE A 72 4.67 4.91 -1.69
N HIS A 73 5.91 5.22 -1.29
CA HIS A 73 6.91 5.68 -2.24
C HIS A 73 7.25 4.63 -3.29
N LYS A 74 7.23 3.34 -2.91
CA LYS A 74 7.48 2.24 -3.84
C LYS A 74 6.35 2.05 -4.85
N LEU A 75 5.09 2.23 -4.46
CA LEU A 75 3.94 2.25 -5.38
C LEU A 75 4.09 3.31 -6.49
N LEU A 76 4.73 4.43 -6.18
CA LEU A 76 5.03 5.49 -7.14
C LEU A 76 6.29 5.25 -7.96
N ARG A 77 7.12 4.25 -7.64
CA ARG A 77 8.39 4.00 -8.35
C ARG A 77 8.35 2.73 -9.19
N ASP A 78 7.62 1.71 -8.74
CA ASP A 78 7.60 0.41 -9.40
C ASP A 78 6.63 0.44 -10.60
N ASN A 79 7.17 0.19 -11.81
CA ASN A 79 6.41 0.22 -13.08
C ASN A 79 5.18 -0.70 -13.10
N GLN A 80 5.15 -1.77 -12.30
CA GLN A 80 4.02 -2.72 -12.24
C GLN A 80 2.71 -2.09 -11.75
N PHE A 81 2.77 -0.92 -11.11
CA PHE A 81 1.60 -0.19 -10.62
C PHE A 81 1.13 0.89 -11.60
N TYR A 82 1.82 1.06 -12.72
CA TYR A 82 1.44 1.99 -13.76
C TYR A 82 0.51 1.31 -14.75
N SER A 83 -0.41 2.10 -15.28
CA SER A 83 -1.25 1.70 -16.41
C SER A 83 -0.75 2.43 -17.65
N ASP A 84 -0.55 1.69 -18.73
CA ASP A 84 -0.24 2.27 -20.05
C ASP A 84 -1.46 2.96 -20.69
N TYR A 85 -2.64 2.76 -20.10
CA TYR A 85 -3.91 3.28 -20.58
C TYR A 85 -4.63 4.06 -19.49
N GLU A 86 -5.29 5.14 -19.88
CA GLU A 86 -6.20 5.88 -19.02
C GLU A 86 -7.53 5.14 -18.94
N GLU A 87 -7.90 4.70 -17.74
CA GLU A 87 -9.22 4.15 -17.48
C GLU A 87 -10.29 5.24 -17.66
N PRO A 88 -11.49 4.93 -18.18
CA PRO A 88 -12.57 5.91 -18.29
C PRO A 88 -13.00 6.52 -16.95
N ASP A 89 -12.80 5.76 -15.86
CA ASP A 89 -13.05 6.19 -14.50
C ASP A 89 -11.76 6.75 -13.89
N GLU A 90 -11.71 8.07 -13.72
CA GLU A 90 -10.57 8.80 -13.18
C GLU A 90 -10.20 8.36 -11.75
N SER A 91 -11.16 7.82 -10.98
CA SER A 91 -10.88 7.35 -9.61
C SER A 91 -9.88 6.18 -9.58
N LYS A 92 -9.73 5.46 -10.71
CA LYS A 92 -8.79 4.35 -10.88
C LYS A 92 -7.38 4.83 -11.27
N TRP A 93 -7.19 6.10 -11.57
CA TRP A 93 -5.88 6.63 -11.93
C TRP A 93 -4.96 6.69 -10.72
N LEU A 94 -3.64 6.61 -10.94
CA LEU A 94 -2.65 6.62 -9.85
C LEU A 94 -2.75 7.86 -8.98
N PRO A 95 -2.80 9.07 -9.55
CA PRO A 95 -2.91 10.27 -8.74
C PRO A 95 -4.21 10.29 -7.92
N SER A 96 -5.32 9.84 -8.48
CA SER A 96 -6.63 9.81 -7.80
C SER A 96 -6.67 8.81 -6.65
N GLN A 97 -6.15 7.59 -6.86
CA GLN A 97 -6.05 6.58 -5.81
C GLN A 97 -5.13 7.03 -4.67
N LEU A 98 -4.00 7.67 -5.00
CA LEU A 98 -3.10 8.21 -3.99
C LEU A 98 -3.75 9.38 -3.24
N LEU A 99 -4.41 10.29 -3.93
CA LEU A 99 -5.10 11.43 -3.33
C LEU A 99 -6.16 10.96 -2.34
N ALA A 100 -6.90 9.89 -2.67
CA ALA A 100 -7.88 9.29 -1.75
C ALA A 100 -7.23 8.79 -0.45
N VAL A 101 -6.02 8.22 -0.52
CA VAL A 101 -5.25 7.85 0.68
C VAL A 101 -4.78 9.10 1.43
N LEU A 102 -4.32 10.13 0.73
CA LEU A 102 -3.86 11.38 1.34
C LEU A 102 -4.99 12.20 1.99
N GLN A 103 -6.26 11.89 1.73
CA GLN A 103 -7.37 12.54 2.44
C GLN A 103 -7.36 12.22 3.95
N THR A 104 -6.79 11.09 4.37
CA THR A 104 -6.63 10.74 5.79
C THR A 104 -5.35 11.32 6.41
N LEU A 105 -4.48 11.94 5.60
CA LEU A 105 -3.19 12.50 6.04
C LEU A 105 -3.29 13.41 7.27
N PRO A 106 -4.28 14.32 7.39
CA PRO A 106 -4.39 15.21 8.56
C PRO A 106 -4.60 14.49 9.90
N THR A 107 -4.96 13.20 9.86
CA THR A 107 -5.16 12.38 11.08
C THR A 107 -3.86 11.77 11.61
N TYR A 108 -2.79 11.75 10.80
CA TYR A 108 -1.48 11.21 11.19
C TYR A 108 -0.62 12.29 11.86
N SER A 109 0.45 11.87 12.56
CA SER A 109 1.40 12.83 13.16
C SER A 109 2.15 13.63 12.09
N GLU A 110 2.55 14.87 12.40
CA GLU A 110 3.27 15.75 11.46
C GLU A 110 4.47 15.07 10.80
N ASP A 111 5.25 14.28 11.56
CA ASP A 111 6.38 13.51 11.02
C ASP A 111 5.94 12.55 9.90
N ILE A 112 4.83 11.83 10.10
CA ILE A 112 4.29 10.90 9.09
C ILE A 112 3.79 11.69 7.87
N GLN A 113 3.11 12.83 8.11
CA GLN A 113 2.61 13.67 7.03
C GLN A 113 3.76 14.19 6.16
N VAL A 114 4.83 14.69 6.79
CA VAL A 114 6.00 15.21 6.09
C VAL A 114 6.69 14.11 5.30
N GLU A 115 6.91 12.93 5.90
CA GLU A 115 7.58 11.83 5.20
C GLU A 115 6.78 11.29 4.01
N LEU A 116 5.44 11.22 4.09
CA LEU A 116 4.59 10.76 2.97
C LEU A 116 4.53 11.73 1.79
N LEU A 117 4.82 13.01 2.02
CA LEU A 117 4.76 14.05 1.00
C LEU A 117 6.10 14.28 0.28
N LYS A 118 7.16 13.54 0.64
CA LYS A 118 8.50 13.63 0.03
C LYS A 118 8.62 12.83 -1.26
#